data_AF-A0A2I0NSC0-F1
#
_entry.id   AF-A0A2I0NSC0-F1
#
_cell.length_a   1.000
_cell.length_b   1.000
_cell.length_c   1.000
_cell.angle_alpha   90.00
_cell.angle_beta   90.00
_cell.angle_gamma   90.00
#
_symmetry.space_group_name_H-M   'P 1'
#
loop_
_entity.id
_entity.type
_entity.pdbx_description
1 polymer ?
#
loop_
_entity_poly.entity_id
_entity_poly.type
_entity_poly.pdbx_seq_one_letter_code
_entity_poly.pdbx_strand_id
1 'polypeptide(L)'
;MTQRKDIDTMRRKRDVDGLVAALSDPAENVRLTAAEALGTVGDERALEALVRLKFSDSDTGVRRAASGAHARVVGRLADRKAAEGRT
;
A
#
# COMPACT_ATOMS: atom_id res chain seq x y z
N MET A 1 -17.16 -18.12 0.48
CA MET A 1 -16.73 -17.60 -0.85
C MET A 1 -15.41 -16.88 -0.65
N THR A 2 -14.30 -17.62 -0.71
CA THR A 2 -12.97 -17.05 -0.45
C THR A 2 -12.37 -16.65 -1.78
N GLN A 3 -12.58 -15.40 -2.19
CA GLN A 3 -11.81 -14.81 -3.28
C GLN A 3 -10.34 -15.00 -2.90
N ARG A 4 -9.60 -15.80 -3.69
CA ARG A 4 -8.16 -16.05 -3.48
C ARG A 4 -7.51 -14.69 -3.30
N LYS A 5 -7.07 -14.37 -2.08
CA LYS A 5 -6.41 -13.12 -1.69
C LYS A 5 -4.99 -13.12 -2.27
N ASP A 6 -4.90 -13.17 -3.60
CA ASP A 6 -3.62 -13.15 -4.29
C ASP A 6 -3.17 -11.70 -4.42
N ILE A 7 -2.53 -11.23 -3.36
CA ILE A 7 -1.97 -9.88 -3.27
C ILE A 7 -0.94 -9.64 -4.38
N ASP A 8 -0.20 -10.67 -4.82
CA ASP A 8 0.75 -10.51 -5.93
C ASP A 8 0.02 -10.24 -7.24
N THR A 9 -1.08 -10.94 -7.52
CA THR A 9 -1.91 -10.67 -8.70
C THR A 9 -2.47 -9.25 -8.67
N MET A 10 -3.01 -8.79 -7.54
CA MET A 10 -3.52 -7.41 -7.40
C MET A 10 -2.42 -6.37 -7.63
N ARG A 11 -1.24 -6.57 -7.01
CA ARG A 11 -0.06 -5.72 -7.19
C ARG A 11 0.37 -5.62 -8.65
N ARG A 12 0.46 -6.74 -9.37
CA ARG A 12 0.85 -6.78 -10.78
C ARG A 12 -0.13 -6.05 -11.68
N LYS A 13 -1.43 -6.17 -11.38
CA LYS A 13 -2.49 -5.46 -12.09
C LYS A 13 -2.65 -4.00 -11.67
N ARG A 14 -1.90 -3.56 -10.66
CA ARG A 14 -2.05 -2.24 -10.02
C ARG A 14 -3.48 -1.99 -9.54
N ASP A 15 -4.12 -3.05 -9.03
CA ASP A 15 -5.44 -3.01 -8.44
C ASP A 15 -5.36 -2.39 -7.03
N VAL A 16 -5.32 -1.06 -6.98
CA VAL A 16 -5.17 -0.30 -5.73
C VAL A 16 -6.37 -0.52 -4.82
N ASP A 17 -7.58 -0.56 -5.37
CA ASP A 17 -8.81 -0.69 -4.58
C ASP A 17 -8.87 -2.08 -3.91
N GLY A 18 -8.52 -3.14 -4.65
CA GLY A 18 -8.40 -4.49 -4.10
C GLY A 18 -7.33 -4.59 -3.02
N LEU A 19 -6.17 -3.96 -3.24
CA LEU A 19 -5.10 -3.92 -2.25
C LEU A 19 -5.48 -3.12 -0.99
N VAL A 20 -6.21 -2.00 -1.14
CA VAL A 20 -6.74 -1.22 0.00
C VAL A 20 -7.76 -2.04 0.80
N ALA A 21 -8.64 -2.78 0.12
CA ALA A 21 -9.57 -3.67 0.80
C ALA A 21 -8.85 -4.75 1.62
N ALA A 22 -7.74 -5.29 1.11
CA ALA A 22 -6.91 -6.28 1.82
C ALA A 22 -6.22 -5.74 3.08
N LEU A 23 -6.18 -4.41 3.31
CA LEU A 23 -5.67 -3.84 4.56
C LEU A 23 -6.60 -4.06 5.75
N SER A 24 -7.84 -4.52 5.52
CA SER A 24 -8.79 -4.86 6.59
C SER A 24 -8.90 -6.37 6.83
N ASP A 25 -7.96 -7.15 6.29
CA ASP A 25 -7.97 -8.59 6.44
C ASP A 25 -7.81 -9.02 7.90
N PRO A 26 -8.54 -10.05 8.38
CA PRO A 26 -8.34 -10.57 9.73
C PRO A 26 -6.90 -11.06 9.96
N ALA A 27 -6.23 -11.58 8.94
CA ALA A 27 -4.88 -12.10 9.07
C ALA A 27 -3.83 -10.99 8.88
N GLU A 28 -2.96 -10.79 9.87
CA GLU A 28 -1.95 -9.73 9.87
C GLU A 28 -0.93 -9.88 8.73
N ASN A 29 -0.62 -11.10 8.33
CA ASN A 29 0.25 -11.37 7.19
C ASN A 29 -0.35 -10.82 5.88
N VAL A 30 -1.66 -10.95 5.68
CA VAL A 30 -2.34 -10.40 4.49
C VAL A 30 -2.29 -8.87 4.53
N ARG A 31 -2.60 -8.25 5.66
CA ARG A 31 -2.53 -6.79 5.82
C ARG A 31 -1.12 -6.26 5.56
N LEU A 32 -0.11 -6.94 6.08
CA LEU A 32 1.31 -6.62 5.88
C LEU A 32 1.67 -6.68 4.39
N THR A 33 1.39 -7.81 3.73
CA THR A 33 1.71 -7.98 2.30
C THR A 33 0.96 -6.97 1.43
N ALA A 34 -0.28 -6.64 1.77
CA ALA A 34 -1.06 -5.63 1.07
C ALA A 34 -0.44 -4.22 1.21
N ALA A 35 0.01 -3.85 2.41
CA ALA A 35 0.71 -2.57 2.62
C ALA A 35 2.01 -2.49 1.80
N GLU A 36 2.82 -3.56 1.79
CA GLU A 36 4.04 -3.63 0.97
C GLU A 36 3.75 -3.55 -0.54
N ALA A 37 2.69 -4.22 -0.99
CA ALA A 37 2.24 -4.18 -2.37
C ALA A 37 1.81 -2.77 -2.78
N LEU A 38 1.02 -2.07 -1.97
CA LEU A 38 0.65 -0.66 -2.21
C LEU A 38 1.88 0.25 -2.29
N GLY A 39 2.83 0.05 -1.38
CA GLY A 39 4.13 0.73 -1.40
C GLY A 39 4.96 0.44 -2.64
N THR A 40 4.78 -0.73 -3.27
CA THR A 40 5.42 -1.09 -4.54
C THR A 40 4.71 -0.47 -5.74
N VAL A 41 3.37 -0.47 -5.74
CA VAL A 41 2.54 0.14 -6.79
C VAL A 41 2.77 1.65 -6.89
N GLY A 42 2.98 2.32 -5.75
CA GLY A 42 3.40 3.72 -5.72
C GLY A 42 2.30 4.72 -6.09
N ASP A 43 1.04 4.31 -6.02
CA ASP A 43 -0.11 5.15 -6.39
C ASP A 43 -0.55 6.02 -5.20
N GLU A 44 -0.81 7.30 -5.46
CA GLU A 44 -1.18 8.27 -4.42
C GLU A 44 -2.53 7.97 -3.77
N ARG A 45 -3.43 7.26 -4.48
CA ARG A 45 -4.72 6.80 -3.94
C ARG A 45 -4.57 5.91 -2.70
N ALA A 46 -3.41 5.28 -2.52
CA ALA A 46 -3.12 4.44 -1.36
C ALA A 46 -2.74 5.22 -0.08
N LEU A 47 -2.39 6.50 -0.19
CA LEU A 47 -1.76 7.25 0.90
C LEU A 47 -2.65 7.32 2.15
N GLU A 48 -3.92 7.65 1.98
CA GLU A 48 -4.84 7.78 3.11
C GLU A 48 -5.00 6.46 3.87
N ALA A 49 -5.16 5.35 3.15
CA ALA A 49 -5.30 4.03 3.75
C ALA A 49 -4.03 3.60 4.50
N LEU A 50 -2.84 3.88 3.93
CA LEU A 50 -1.56 3.60 4.57
C LEU A 50 -1.33 4.46 5.82
N VAL A 51 -1.74 5.74 5.81
CA VAL A 51 -1.67 6.61 6.99
C VAL A 51 -2.55 6.06 8.11
N ARG A 52 -3.81 5.71 7.82
CA ARG A 52 -4.71 5.14 8.83
C ARG A 52 -4.10 3.86 9.43
N LEU A 53 -3.69 2.92 8.58
CA LEU A 53 -3.14 1.63 9.01
C LEU A 53 -1.89 1.78 9.89
N LYS A 54 -1.01 2.74 9.57
CA LYS A 54 0.19 3.06 10.37
C LYS A 54 -0.14 3.39 11.83
N PHE A 55 -1.33 3.92 12.13
CA PHE A 55 -1.72 4.32 13.49
C PHE A 55 -2.78 3.43 14.13
N SER A 56 -3.56 2.69 13.34
CA SER A 56 -4.70 1.92 13.84
C SER A 56 -4.47 0.41 13.94
N ASP A 57 -3.46 -0.14 13.25
CA ASP A 57 -3.24 -1.59 13.27
C ASP A 57 -2.66 -2.07 14.61
N SER A 58 -3.16 -3.19 15.11
CA SER A 58 -2.66 -3.80 16.35
C SER A 58 -1.27 -4.39 16.18
N ASP A 59 -0.95 -4.90 14.98
CA ASP A 59 0.34 -5.52 14.71
C ASP A 59 1.42 -4.48 14.38
N THR A 60 2.56 -4.60 15.07
CA THR A 60 3.68 -3.65 14.91
C THR A 60 4.38 -3.81 13.57
N GLY A 61 4.43 -5.03 13.02
CA GLY A 61 4.95 -5.30 11.68
C GLY A 61 4.11 -4.63 10.60
N VAL A 62 2.79 -4.74 10.69
CA VAL A 62 1.84 -4.07 9.79
C VAL A 62 2.00 -2.55 9.86
N ARG A 63 2.06 -1.95 11.06
CA ARG A 63 2.27 -0.49 11.19
C ARG A 63 3.60 -0.03 10.56
N ARG A 64 4.67 -0.81 10.71
CA ARG A 64 5.97 -0.53 10.09
C ARG A 64 5.92 -0.65 8.57
N ALA A 65 5.27 -1.69 8.05
CA ALA A 65 5.06 -1.88 6.62
C ALA A 65 4.28 -0.70 6.02
N ALA A 66 3.20 -0.27 6.68
CA ALA A 66 2.41 0.89 6.28
C ALA A 66 3.24 2.18 6.24
N SER A 67 4.05 2.44 7.27
CA SER A 67 4.94 3.60 7.31
C SER A 67 5.98 3.58 6.19
N GLY A 68 6.61 2.43 5.93
CA GLY A 68 7.58 2.29 4.85
C GLY A 68 6.95 2.39 3.46
N ALA A 69 5.76 1.83 3.27
CA ALA A 69 4.99 1.93 2.04
C ALA A 69 4.62 3.39 1.73
N HIS A 70 4.10 4.11 2.74
CA HIS A 70 3.76 5.53 2.61
C HIS A 70 4.98 6.37 2.18
N ALA A 71 6.14 6.18 2.81
CA ALA A 71 7.37 6.88 2.44
C ALA A 71 7.77 6.65 0.98
N ARG A 72 7.66 5.40 0.48
CA ARG A 72 7.95 5.07 -0.92
C ARG A 72 6.99 5.72 -1.89
N VAL A 73 5.69 5.74 -1.57
CA VAL A 73 4.68 6.40 -2.42
C VAL A 73 4.98 7.90 -2.52
N VAL A 74 5.18 8.58 -1.39
CA VAL A 74 5.52 10.01 -1.38
C VAL A 74 6.81 10.31 -2.15
N GLY A 75 7.86 9.50 -1.95
CA GLY A 75 9.11 9.63 -2.69
C GLY A 75 8.92 9.57 -4.21
N ARG A 76 8.19 8.56 -4.71
CA ARG A 76 7.93 8.45 -6.16
C ARG A 76 7.12 9.61 -6.72
N LEU A 77 6.18 10.16 -5.96
CA LEU A 77 5.41 11.32 -6.39
C LEU A 77 6.29 12.59 -6.47
N ALA A 78 7.23 12.74 -5.55
CA ALA A 78 8.21 13.83 -5.60
C ALA A 78 9.13 13.68 -6.83
N ASP A 79 9.63 12.47 -7.09
CA ASP A 79 10.46 12.18 -8.25
C ASP A 79 9.73 12.47 -9.58
N ARG A 80 8.44 12.07 -9.66
CA ARG A 80 7.60 12.34 -10.84
C ARG A 80 7.41 13.84 -11.08
N LYS A 81 7.06 14.60 -10.04
CA LYS A 81 6.90 16.07 -10.14
C LYS A 81 8.22 16.74 -10.56
N ALA A 82 9.35 16.27 -10.06
CA ALA A 82 10.67 16.79 -10.43
C ALA A 82 11.06 16.50 -11.89
N ALA A 83 10.48 15.47 -12.52
CA ALA A 83 10.63 15.19 -13.94
C ALA A 83 9.69 16.04 -14.80
N GLU A 84 8.45 16.25 -14.35
CA GLU A 84 7.43 17.03 -15.06
C GLU A 84 7.73 18.54 -15.09
N GLY A 85 8.40 19.09 -14.07
CA GLY A 85 8.77 20.51 -14.04
C GLY A 85 9.96 20.92 -14.92
N ARG A 86 10.53 19.99 -15.71
CA ARG A 86 11.69 20.25 -16.60
C ARG A 86 11.32 20.41 -18.07
N THR A 87 10.03 20.43 -18.40
CA THR A 87 9.50 20.68 -19.75
C THR A 87 8.82 22.04 -19.80
#